data_AF-A0A8T4EFC9-F1
#
_entry.id   AF-A0A8T4EFC9-F1
#
_cell.length_a   1.000
_cell.length_b   1.000
_cell.length_c   1.000
_cell.angle_alpha   90.00
_cell.angle_beta   90.00
_cell.angle_gamma   90.00
#
_symmetry.space_group_name_H-M   'P 1'
#
loop_
_entity.id
_entity.type
_entity.pdbx_description
1 polymer ?
#
loop_
_entity_poly.entity_id
_entity_poly.type
_entity_poly.pdbx_seq_one_letter_code
_entity_poly.pdbx_strand_id
1 'polypeptide(L)'
;MSEDTDSETELYGTSPWVIGELMIIISLITPLGFIPGSYDITTSGISLYSNFMVYSLIWVYSMDIFSGYFIAIHPAVLYLTLPLSIFNILYIRQIVRYYKGKSSRYSAVMAGVLSLIVPTFFSLVISFVSAPLQNITFIVPIPIQFIAGLIFLHKIPGPELISPWPGIFKDYSWWIPKRPEWWDRYFSSKSEDEESLSLADATRWTEVEEQDP
;
A
#
# COMPACT_ATOMS: atom_id res chain seq x y z
N MET A 1 -6.18 -3.08 -33.24
CA MET A 1 -5.96 -2.37 -31.97
C MET A 1 -7.31 -1.94 -31.48
N SER A 2 -7.95 -2.76 -30.65
CA SER A 2 -9.10 -2.31 -29.86
C SER A 2 -8.56 -1.26 -28.91
N GLU A 3 -9.03 -0.03 -29.02
CA GLU A 3 -8.91 0.92 -27.91
C GLU A 3 -9.53 0.22 -26.71
N ASP A 4 -8.67 -0.14 -25.76
CA ASP A 4 -9.06 -0.51 -24.42
C ASP A 4 -9.77 0.72 -23.85
N THR A 5 -11.07 0.83 -24.14
CA THR A 5 -12.01 1.53 -23.29
C THR A 5 -11.98 0.75 -21.98
N ASP A 6 -10.97 1.04 -21.17
CA ASP A 6 -10.95 0.81 -19.74
C ASP A 6 -12.25 1.45 -19.25
N SER A 7 -13.33 0.66 -19.30
CA SER A 7 -14.63 1.06 -18.82
C SER A 7 -14.36 1.49 -17.39
N GLU A 8 -14.47 2.79 -17.16
CA GLU A 8 -14.33 3.44 -15.87
C GLU A 8 -15.42 2.84 -15.00
N THR A 9 -15.13 1.66 -14.47
CA THR A 9 -15.85 1.06 -13.38
C THR A 9 -15.56 2.03 -12.27
N GLU A 10 -16.54 2.89 -11.99
CA GLU A 10 -16.49 3.86 -10.90
C GLU A 10 -16.34 3.07 -9.60
N LEU A 11 -15.09 2.77 -9.24
CA LEU A 11 -14.73 2.17 -7.98
C LEU A 11 -14.95 3.24 -6.92
N TYR A 12 -16.11 3.20 -6.27
CA TYR A 12 -16.29 3.90 -5.01
C TYR A 12 -15.44 3.21 -3.94
N GLY A 13 -14.46 3.93 -3.41
CA GLY A 13 -13.56 3.41 -2.38
C GLY A 13 -12.16 4.01 -2.40
N THR A 14 -11.22 3.34 -1.74
CA THR A 14 -9.81 3.73 -1.75
C THR A 14 -9.20 3.40 -3.10
N SER A 15 -8.45 4.34 -3.68
CA SER A 15 -7.81 4.08 -4.98
C SER A 15 -6.81 2.92 -4.87
N PRO A 16 -6.84 1.94 -5.79
CA PRO A 16 -5.96 0.76 -5.70
C PRO A 16 -4.47 1.12 -5.76
N TRP A 17 -4.16 2.23 -6.45
CA TRP A 17 -2.80 2.74 -6.59
C TRP A 17 -2.23 3.25 -5.28
N VAL A 18 -3.01 3.99 -4.47
CA VAL A 18 -2.58 4.48 -3.15
C VAL A 18 -2.23 3.31 -2.23
N ILE A 19 -3.00 2.23 -2.26
CA ILE A 19 -2.70 1.02 -1.47
C ILE A 19 -1.42 0.35 -1.95
N GLY A 20 -1.21 0.29 -3.27
CA GLY A 20 0.03 -0.19 -3.86
C GLY A 20 1.25 0.62 -3.42
N GLU A 21 1.16 1.95 -3.50
CA GLU A 21 2.21 2.88 -3.08
C GLU A 21 2.54 2.76 -1.60
N LEU A 22 1.53 2.74 -0.72
CA LEU A 22 1.73 2.53 0.71
C LEU A 22 2.42 1.20 1.00
N MET A 23 2.01 0.13 0.33
CA MET A 23 2.64 -1.18 0.49
C MET A 23 4.09 -1.20 0.00
N ILE A 24 4.42 -0.46 -1.07
CA ILE A 24 5.80 -0.31 -1.55
C ILE A 24 6.63 0.47 -0.54
N ILE A 25 6.12 1.59 -0.03
CA ILE A 25 6.81 2.40 1.00
C ILE A 25 7.08 1.56 2.25
N ILE A 26 6.10 0.77 2.71
CA ILE A 26 6.28 -0.17 3.81
C ILE A 26 7.41 -1.16 3.48
N SER A 27 7.43 -1.74 2.28
CA SER A 27 8.47 -2.70 1.88
C SER A 27 9.88 -2.09 1.79
N LEU A 28 9.98 -0.80 1.46
CA LEU A 28 11.25 -0.06 1.41
C LEU A 28 11.80 0.25 2.81
N ILE A 29 10.94 0.57 3.77
CA ILE A 29 11.37 1.05 5.09
C ILE A 29 11.43 -0.09 6.10
N THR A 30 10.46 -1.01 6.07
CA THR A 30 10.34 -2.04 7.10
C THR A 30 11.32 -3.20 6.88
N PRO A 31 11.81 -3.81 7.97
CA PRO A 31 12.67 -4.98 7.84
C PRO A 31 11.86 -6.14 7.25
N LEU A 32 12.36 -6.69 6.14
CA LEU A 32 11.73 -7.76 5.39
C LEU A 32 12.17 -9.14 5.87
N GLY A 33 13.35 -9.23 6.48
CA GLY A 33 13.86 -10.47 7.00
C GLY A 33 15.07 -10.26 7.91
N PHE A 34 15.41 -11.31 8.64
CA PHE A 34 16.64 -11.38 9.41
C PHE A 34 17.39 -12.69 9.14
N ILE A 35 18.70 -12.62 9.26
CA ILE A 35 19.66 -13.72 9.20
C ILE A 35 20.30 -13.78 10.59
N PRO A 36 19.95 -14.76 11.43
CA PRO A 36 20.41 -14.80 12.82
C PRO A 36 21.89 -15.16 13.00
N GLY A 37 22.59 -15.56 11.93
CA GLY A 37 24.02 -15.86 11.95
C GLY A 37 24.35 -17.08 11.09
N SER A 38 25.63 -17.20 10.72
CA SER A 38 26.19 -18.36 10.03
C SER A 38 26.85 -19.28 11.05
N TYR A 39 26.49 -20.55 11.05
CA TYR A 39 27.17 -21.56 11.86
C TYR A 39 28.33 -22.14 11.06
N ASP A 40 29.56 -22.01 11.55
CA ASP A 40 30.71 -22.70 10.97
C ASP A 40 30.88 -24.05 11.67
N ILE A 41 30.57 -25.12 10.95
CA ILE A 41 30.74 -26.49 11.43
C ILE A 41 32.13 -26.96 11.01
N THR A 42 33.11 -26.77 11.88
CA THR A 42 34.49 -27.23 11.65
C THR A 42 34.69 -28.64 12.20
N THR A 43 35.67 -29.37 11.67
CA THR A 43 36.08 -30.71 12.16
C THR A 43 36.49 -30.70 13.64
N SER A 44 36.87 -29.53 14.19
CA SER A 44 37.26 -29.33 15.58
C SER A 44 36.12 -28.92 16.52
N GLY A 45 34.91 -28.70 16.02
CA GLY A 45 33.75 -28.26 16.81
C GLY A 45 32.87 -27.23 16.08
N ILE A 46 31.82 -26.78 16.78
CA ILE A 46 30.90 -25.76 16.28
C ILE A 46 31.43 -24.39 16.70
N SER A 47 31.86 -23.56 15.74
CA SER A 47 32.20 -22.16 16.01
C SER A 47 31.00 -21.29 15.68
N LEU A 48 30.49 -20.57 16.69
CA LEU A 48 29.36 -19.66 16.54
C LEU A 48 29.85 -18.28 16.12
N TYR A 49 29.76 -17.98 14.83
CA TYR A 49 29.89 -16.62 14.32
C TYR A 49 28.49 -16.04 14.09
N SER A 50 27.91 -15.43 15.13
CA SER A 50 26.60 -14.80 15.02
C SER A 50 26.73 -13.39 14.44
N ASN A 51 26.78 -13.28 13.12
CA ASN A 51 26.51 -12.01 12.45
C ASN A 51 25.00 -11.88 12.28
N PHE A 52 24.36 -11.16 13.20
CA PHE A 52 22.93 -10.90 13.13
C PHE A 52 22.68 -9.83 12.07
N MET A 53 21.99 -10.17 10.99
CA MET A 53 21.71 -9.24 9.91
C MET A 53 20.21 -9.07 9.72
N VAL A 54 19.74 -7.82 9.70
CA VAL A 54 18.37 -7.46 9.33
C VAL A 54 18.44 -6.71 8.02
N TYR A 55 17.56 -7.06 7.08
CA TYR A 55 17.54 -6.41 5.78
C TYR A 55 16.16 -5.88 5.42
N SER A 56 16.18 -4.80 4.66
CA SER A 56 15.06 -4.23 3.92
C SER A 56 15.42 -4.20 2.42
N LEU A 57 14.56 -3.64 1.58
CA LEU A 57 14.81 -3.44 0.15
C LEU A 57 15.99 -2.49 -0.12
N ILE A 58 16.16 -1.43 0.68
CA ILE A 58 17.18 -0.38 0.41
C ILE A 58 18.30 -0.31 1.46
N TRP A 59 18.13 -0.96 2.61
CA TRP A 59 19.07 -0.88 3.72
C TRP A 59 19.30 -2.24 4.34
N VAL A 60 20.48 -2.44 4.90
CA VAL A 60 20.83 -3.60 5.70
C VAL A 60 21.56 -3.15 6.95
N TYR A 61 21.15 -3.74 8.07
CA TYR A 61 21.76 -3.56 9.36
C TYR A 61 22.41 -4.88 9.75
N SER A 62 23.70 -4.87 10.05
CA SER A 62 24.42 -6.03 10.53
C SER A 62 25.05 -5.70 11.88
N MET A 63 24.86 -6.59 12.83
CA MET A 63 25.44 -6.52 14.16
C MET A 63 26.42 -7.68 14.30
N ASP A 64 27.71 -7.36 14.26
CA ASP A 64 28.77 -8.25 14.70
C ASP A 64 28.97 -8.07 16.22
N ILE A 65 29.47 -9.10 16.88
CA ILE A 65 29.73 -9.15 18.34
C ILE A 65 30.65 -8.01 18.77
N PHE A 66 31.53 -7.54 17.88
CA PHE A 66 32.51 -6.49 18.16
C PHE A 66 32.19 -5.15 17.47
N SER A 67 31.29 -5.12 16.48
CA SER A 67 30.94 -3.89 15.76
C SER A 67 29.62 -4.00 15.01
N GLY A 68 28.72 -3.03 15.18
CA GLY A 68 27.54 -2.87 14.32
C GLY A 68 27.88 -1.98 13.13
N TYR A 69 27.42 -2.37 11.94
CA TYR A 69 27.46 -1.52 10.75
C TYR A 69 26.09 -1.41 10.10
N PHE A 70 25.72 -0.17 9.78
CA PHE A 70 24.56 0.16 8.98
C PHE A 70 25.02 0.48 7.57
N ILE A 71 24.55 -0.29 6.59
CA ILE A 71 24.90 -0.09 5.20
C ILE A 71 23.60 0.18 4.43
N ALA A 72 23.46 1.43 3.99
CA ALA A 72 22.45 1.80 3.02
C ALA A 72 22.98 1.55 1.61
N ILE A 73 22.18 0.91 0.75
CA ILE A 73 22.40 0.85 -0.70
C ILE A 73 23.78 0.27 -1.09
N HIS A 74 24.04 -1.00 -0.73
CA HIS A 74 25.23 -1.72 -1.21
C HIS A 74 24.89 -2.67 -2.36
N PRO A 75 25.53 -2.57 -3.54
CA PRO A 75 25.18 -3.38 -4.71
C PRO A 75 25.20 -4.88 -4.48
N ALA A 76 26.20 -5.40 -3.75
CA ALA A 76 26.29 -6.83 -3.46
C ALA A 76 25.12 -7.34 -2.59
N VAL A 77 24.64 -6.48 -1.69
CA VAL A 77 23.55 -6.81 -0.79
C VAL A 77 22.22 -6.74 -1.55
N LEU A 78 22.04 -5.71 -2.38
CA LEU A 78 20.91 -5.62 -3.31
C LEU A 78 20.82 -6.84 -4.20
N TYR A 79 21.93 -7.34 -4.75
CA TYR A 79 21.93 -8.55 -5.58
C TYR A 79 21.35 -9.78 -4.87
N LEU A 80 21.61 -9.91 -3.56
CA LEU A 80 21.13 -11.03 -2.76
C LEU A 80 19.68 -10.82 -2.29
N THR A 81 19.30 -9.58 -1.92
CA THR A 81 17.96 -9.27 -1.41
C THR A 81 16.91 -9.11 -2.51
N LEU A 82 17.30 -8.70 -3.72
CA LEU A 82 16.35 -8.43 -4.82
C LEU A 82 15.56 -9.69 -5.22
N PRO A 83 16.18 -10.86 -5.47
CA PRO A 83 15.42 -12.09 -5.77
C PRO A 83 14.46 -12.49 -4.66
N LEU A 84 14.85 -12.30 -3.39
CA LEU A 84 14.01 -12.60 -2.22
C LEU A 84 12.81 -11.63 -2.15
N SER A 85 13.02 -10.37 -2.52
CA SER A 85 11.99 -9.32 -2.52
C SER A 85 10.96 -9.44 -3.66
N ILE A 86 11.25 -10.21 -4.72
CA ILE A 86 10.31 -10.42 -5.83
C ILE A 86 8.97 -10.96 -5.32
N PHE A 87 8.99 -11.89 -4.37
CA PHE A 87 7.75 -12.43 -3.81
C PHE A 87 6.95 -11.41 -3.00
N ASN A 88 7.63 -10.47 -2.34
CA ASN A 88 6.98 -9.35 -1.69
C ASN A 88 6.31 -8.43 -2.72
N ILE A 89 6.96 -8.15 -3.85
CA ILE A 89 6.38 -7.37 -4.95
C ILE A 89 5.17 -8.10 -5.56
N LEU A 90 5.25 -9.42 -5.74
CA LEU A 90 4.13 -10.24 -6.21
C LEU A 90 2.94 -10.18 -5.25
N TYR A 91 3.20 -10.20 -3.93
CA TYR A 91 2.16 -10.02 -2.93
C TYR A 91 1.50 -8.63 -3.03
N ILE A 92 2.27 -7.55 -3.16
CA ILE A 92 1.75 -6.19 -3.39
C ILE A 92 0.87 -6.16 -4.65
N ARG A 93 1.36 -6.73 -5.76
CA ARG A 93 0.61 -6.83 -7.01
C ARG A 93 -0.72 -7.55 -6.80
N GLN A 94 -0.75 -8.61 -5.99
CA GLN A 94 -1.97 -9.36 -5.74
C GLN A 94 -2.99 -8.60 -4.89
N ILE A 95 -2.53 -7.81 -3.92
CA ILE A 95 -3.39 -6.87 -3.17
C ILE A 95 -3.96 -5.81 -4.12
N VAL A 96 -3.14 -5.19 -4.97
CA VAL A 96 -3.62 -4.21 -5.94
C VAL A 96 -4.65 -4.83 -6.89
N ARG A 97 -4.45 -6.08 -7.32
CA ARG A 97 -5.45 -6.80 -8.14
C ARG A 97 -6.75 -7.07 -7.38
N TYR A 98 -6.68 -7.37 -6.09
CA TYR A 98 -7.86 -7.50 -5.23
C TYR A 98 -8.64 -6.17 -5.19
N TYR A 99 -7.95 -5.05 -4.96
CA TYR A 99 -8.56 -3.71 -5.01
C TYR A 99 -8.97 -3.25 -6.41
N LYS A 100 -8.62 -3.97 -7.47
CA LYS A 100 -9.17 -3.74 -8.82
C LYS A 100 -10.34 -4.66 -9.15
N GLY A 101 -10.81 -5.49 -8.19
CA GLY A 101 -11.81 -6.52 -8.42
C GLY A 101 -11.33 -7.68 -9.32
N LYS A 102 -10.03 -7.74 -9.65
CA LYS A 102 -9.44 -8.75 -10.55
C LYS A 102 -8.94 -10.00 -9.81
N SER A 103 -9.08 -10.06 -8.49
CA SER A 103 -8.61 -11.17 -7.65
C SER A 103 -9.48 -11.34 -6.40
N SER A 104 -9.51 -12.57 -5.88
CA SER A 104 -10.20 -12.88 -4.63
C SER A 104 -9.32 -12.60 -3.41
N ARG A 105 -9.95 -12.34 -2.27
CA ARG A 105 -9.26 -12.16 -0.99
C ARG A 105 -8.38 -13.36 -0.64
N TYR A 106 -8.88 -14.58 -0.88
CA TYR A 106 -8.14 -15.82 -0.63
C TYR A 106 -6.85 -15.90 -1.45
N SER A 107 -6.90 -15.49 -2.72
CA SER A 107 -5.72 -15.47 -3.58
C SER A 107 -4.68 -14.46 -3.11
N ALA A 108 -5.10 -13.29 -2.62
CA ALA A 108 -4.19 -12.32 -2.01
C ALA A 108 -3.53 -12.87 -0.74
N VAL A 109 -4.29 -13.52 0.15
CA VAL A 109 -3.74 -14.17 1.35
C VAL A 109 -2.74 -15.27 0.99
N MET A 110 -3.06 -16.12 0.01
CA MET A 110 -2.16 -17.18 -0.47
C MET A 110 -0.86 -16.61 -1.05
N ALA A 111 -0.92 -15.51 -1.81
CA ALA A 111 0.28 -14.84 -2.31
C ALA A 111 1.16 -14.32 -1.16
N GLY A 112 0.56 -13.84 -0.07
CA GLY A 112 1.28 -13.42 1.12
C GLY A 112 1.89 -14.57 1.92
N VAL A 113 1.22 -15.72 1.98
CA VAL A 113 1.80 -16.94 2.58
C VAL A 113 2.98 -17.43 1.75
N LEU A 114 2.84 -17.42 0.42
CA LEU A 114 3.93 -17.78 -0.50
C LEU A 114 5.12 -16.82 -0.38
N SER A 115 4.90 -15.54 -0.10
CA SER A 115 6.01 -14.60 0.09
C SER A 115 6.82 -14.84 1.37
N LEU A 116 6.31 -15.63 2.32
CA LEU A 116 7.06 -16.08 3.49
C LEU A 116 7.73 -17.44 3.25
N ILE A 117 6.98 -18.40 2.69
CA ILE A 117 7.46 -19.79 2.51
C ILE A 117 8.51 -19.90 1.40
N VAL A 118 8.35 -19.18 0.29
CA VAL A 118 9.24 -19.39 -0.86
C VAL A 118 10.66 -18.85 -0.59
N PRO A 119 10.86 -17.63 -0.06
CA PRO A 119 12.19 -17.13 0.26
C PRO A 119 12.93 -17.99 1.30
N THR A 120 12.23 -18.48 2.33
CA THR A 120 12.81 -19.38 3.34
C THR A 120 13.26 -20.70 2.72
N PHE A 121 12.40 -21.31 1.89
CA PHE A 121 12.72 -22.55 1.21
C PHE A 121 13.89 -22.39 0.25
N PHE A 122 13.90 -21.34 -0.58
CA PHE A 122 15.02 -21.05 -1.49
C PHE A 122 16.33 -20.81 -0.73
N SER A 123 16.30 -20.05 0.36
CA SER A 123 17.47 -19.81 1.20
C SER A 123 18.05 -21.11 1.75
N LEU A 124 17.20 -22.05 2.17
CA LEU A 124 17.62 -23.35 2.69
C LEU A 124 18.23 -24.20 1.58
N VAL A 125 17.57 -24.30 0.42
CA VAL A 125 18.06 -25.05 -0.74
C VAL A 125 19.41 -24.51 -1.21
N ILE A 126 19.53 -23.19 -1.38
CA ILE A 126 20.77 -22.56 -1.83
C ILE A 126 21.90 -22.86 -0.84
N SER A 127 21.66 -22.68 0.46
CA SER A 127 22.69 -22.93 1.49
C SER A 127 23.13 -24.39 1.51
N PHE A 128 22.20 -25.33 1.35
CA PHE A 128 22.50 -26.75 1.29
C PHE A 128 23.33 -27.13 0.05
N VAL A 129 23.03 -26.52 -1.10
CA VAL A 129 23.76 -26.76 -2.36
C VAL A 129 25.13 -26.08 -2.36
N SER A 130 25.24 -24.86 -1.84
CA SER A 130 26.48 -24.08 -1.89
C SER A 130 27.51 -24.49 -0.85
N ALA A 131 27.08 -24.91 0.34
CA ALA A 131 27.98 -25.20 1.46
C ALA A 131 27.44 -26.33 2.36
N PRO A 132 27.35 -27.58 1.85
CA PRO A 132 26.67 -28.69 2.51
C PRO A 132 27.22 -29.06 3.90
N LEU A 133 28.45 -28.66 4.24
CA LEU A 133 29.15 -29.08 5.45
C LEU A 133 29.72 -27.94 6.30
N GLN A 134 29.65 -26.69 5.85
CA GLN A 134 30.43 -25.61 6.47
C GLN A 134 29.59 -24.44 6.96
N ASN A 135 28.60 -23.97 6.19
CA ASN A 135 27.86 -22.77 6.55
C ASN A 135 26.37 -22.92 6.21
N ILE A 136 25.56 -23.24 7.23
CA ILE A 136 24.10 -23.20 7.09
C ILE A 136 23.64 -21.77 7.37
N THR A 137 23.30 -21.05 6.30
CA THR A 137 22.65 -19.74 6.40
C THR A 137 21.16 -19.92 6.25
N PHE A 138 20.37 -19.41 7.18
CA PHE A 138 18.91 -19.42 7.05
C PHE A 138 18.37 -18.00 7.12
N ILE A 139 17.57 -17.65 6.11
CA ILE A 139 16.89 -16.36 6.03
C ILE A 139 15.49 -16.54 6.58
N VAL A 140 15.13 -15.78 7.62
CA VAL A 140 13.80 -15.77 8.21
C VAL A 140 13.10 -14.47 7.81
N PRO A 141 12.07 -14.51 6.95
CA PRO A 141 11.31 -13.34 6.57
C PRO A 141 10.49 -12.86 7.77
N ILE A 142 10.45 -11.54 7.94
CA ILE A 142 9.68 -10.88 8.98
C ILE A 142 8.29 -10.58 8.39
N PRO A 143 7.19 -11.07 8.99
CA PRO A 143 5.87 -10.99 8.38
C PRO A 143 5.21 -9.59 8.50
N ILE A 144 5.98 -8.51 8.67
CA ILE A 144 5.43 -7.14 8.82
C ILE A 144 4.62 -6.74 7.58
N GLN A 145 5.18 -6.96 6.38
CA GLN A 145 4.49 -6.63 5.13
C GLN A 145 3.23 -7.48 4.94
N PHE A 146 3.27 -8.76 5.32
CA PHE A 146 2.10 -9.64 5.29
C PHE A 146 1.01 -9.18 6.26
N ILE A 147 1.38 -8.79 7.49
CA ILE A 147 0.45 -8.26 8.49
C ILE A 147 -0.16 -6.94 8.00
N ALA A 148 0.64 -6.03 7.45
CA ALA A 148 0.14 -4.78 6.87
C ALA A 148 -0.85 -5.03 5.73
N GLY A 149 -0.54 -5.95 4.83
CA GLY A 149 -1.44 -6.35 3.75
C GLY A 149 -2.73 -7.00 4.26
N LEU A 150 -2.66 -7.82 5.31
CA LEU A 150 -3.85 -8.37 5.96
C LEU A 150 -4.72 -7.29 6.61
N ILE A 151 -4.10 -6.30 7.27
CA ILE A 151 -4.80 -5.15 7.85
C ILE A 151 -5.54 -4.40 6.74
N PHE A 152 -4.88 -4.11 5.63
CA PHE A 152 -5.54 -3.48 4.48
C PHE A 152 -6.71 -4.32 3.98
N LEU A 153 -6.53 -5.62 3.75
CA LEU A 153 -7.60 -6.51 3.28
C LEU A 153 -8.79 -6.66 4.25
N HIS A 154 -8.64 -6.37 5.54
CA HIS A 154 -9.69 -6.51 6.55
C HIS A 154 -10.32 -5.19 6.97
N LYS A 155 -9.55 -4.12 7.04
CA LYS A 155 -9.98 -2.82 7.58
C LYS A 155 -10.42 -1.85 6.51
N ILE A 156 -9.80 -1.91 5.32
CA ILE A 156 -10.20 -1.06 4.21
C ILE A 156 -11.18 -1.88 3.36
N PRO A 157 -12.43 -1.42 3.20
CA PRO A 157 -13.37 -2.11 2.33
C PRO A 157 -12.81 -2.15 0.92
N GLY A 158 -12.81 -3.34 0.32
CA GLY A 158 -12.51 -3.50 -1.09
C GLY A 158 -13.53 -2.73 -1.94
N PRO A 159 -13.21 -2.45 -3.21
CA PRO A 159 -14.19 -1.86 -4.10
C PRO A 159 -15.41 -2.76 -4.19
N GLU A 160 -16.56 -2.23 -3.83
CA GLU A 160 -17.82 -2.88 -4.16
C GLU A 160 -18.08 -2.64 -5.65
N LEU A 161 -18.29 -3.71 -6.41
CA LEU A 161 -18.81 -3.61 -7.77
C LEU A 161 -20.27 -3.14 -7.66
N ILE A 162 -20.48 -1.82 -7.64
CA ILE A 162 -21.79 -1.23 -7.35
C ILE A 162 -22.76 -1.33 -8.54
N SER A 163 -22.28 -1.66 -9.74
CA SER A 163 -23.15 -1.90 -10.89
C SER A 163 -22.34 -2.48 -12.07
N PRO A 164 -22.83 -3.54 -12.75
CA PRO A 164 -22.22 -4.00 -14.01
C PRO A 164 -22.51 -3.06 -15.20
N TRP A 165 -23.27 -1.99 -14.99
CA TRP A 165 -23.63 -1.01 -16.01
C TRP A 165 -22.66 0.17 -15.93
N PRO A 166 -21.66 0.27 -16.82
CA PRO A 166 -20.74 1.40 -16.85
C PRO A 166 -21.50 2.64 -17.30
N GLY A 167 -21.44 3.72 -16.51
CA GLY A 167 -21.78 5.07 -16.98
C GLY A 167 -23.23 5.34 -17.41
N ILE A 168 -24.18 4.42 -17.20
CA ILE A 168 -25.59 4.84 -17.20
C ILE A 168 -25.73 5.56 -15.87
N PHE A 169 -25.62 6.89 -15.93
CA PHE A 169 -26.21 7.81 -14.97
C PHE A 169 -27.29 7.04 -14.21
N LYS A 170 -27.04 6.72 -12.93
CA LYS A 170 -28.13 6.40 -12.03
C LYS A 170 -28.93 7.68 -12.02
N ASP A 171 -29.82 7.79 -12.99
CA ASP A 171 -30.79 8.84 -13.07
C ASP A 171 -31.73 8.51 -11.93
N TYR A 172 -31.34 8.94 -10.73
CA TYR A 172 -32.17 8.80 -9.56
C TYR A 172 -33.40 9.71 -9.68
N SER A 173 -33.60 10.44 -10.80
CA SER A 173 -34.77 11.29 -11.02
C SER A 173 -36.10 10.56 -10.83
N TRP A 174 -36.15 9.25 -11.04
CA TRP A 174 -37.36 8.45 -10.79
C TRP A 174 -37.54 8.03 -9.32
N TRP A 175 -36.46 7.97 -8.53
CA TRP A 175 -36.49 7.70 -7.08
C TRP A 175 -36.55 8.97 -6.23
N ILE A 176 -36.01 10.09 -6.74
CA ILE A 176 -36.09 11.40 -6.13
C ILE A 176 -37.54 11.84 -6.37
N PRO A 177 -38.41 11.89 -5.33
CA PRO A 177 -39.75 12.39 -5.52
C PRO A 177 -39.63 13.78 -6.14
N LYS A 178 -40.27 13.98 -7.30
CA LYS A 178 -40.34 15.30 -7.94
C LYS A 178 -40.79 16.27 -6.86
N ARG A 179 -39.94 17.25 -6.54
CA ARG A 179 -40.29 18.27 -5.56
C ARG A 179 -41.57 18.94 -6.08
N PRO A 180 -42.59 19.11 -5.25
CA PRO A 180 -43.80 19.76 -5.70
C PRO A 180 -43.49 21.23 -6.05
N GLU A 181 -44.13 21.76 -7.09
CA GLU A 181 -43.83 23.08 -7.68
C GLU A 181 -43.91 24.28 -6.69
N TRP A 182 -44.52 24.09 -5.52
CA TRP A 182 -44.57 25.11 -4.47
C TRP A 182 -43.25 25.21 -3.69
N TRP A 183 -42.44 24.15 -3.67
CA TRP A 183 -41.17 24.12 -2.93
C TRP A 183 -40.18 25.14 -3.51
N ASP A 184 -40.03 25.17 -4.84
CA ASP A 184 -39.11 26.09 -5.50
C ASP A 184 -39.58 27.55 -5.34
N ARG A 185 -40.89 27.80 -5.32
CA ARG A 185 -41.45 29.13 -5.04
C ARG A 185 -41.15 29.65 -3.64
N TYR A 186 -41.06 28.77 -2.63
CA TYR A 186 -40.88 29.16 -1.23
C TYR A 186 -39.41 29.41 -0.86
N PHE A 187 -38.49 28.70 -1.53
CA PHE A 187 -37.06 28.78 -1.22
C PHE A 187 -36.25 29.59 -2.24
N SER A 188 -36.74 29.77 -3.48
CA SER A 188 -36.10 30.65 -4.47
C SER A 188 -36.19 32.13 -4.10
N SER A 189 -37.26 32.55 -3.42
CA SER A 189 -37.40 33.97 -3.04
C SER A 189 -36.40 34.37 -1.96
N LYS A 190 -35.96 33.40 -1.14
CA LYS A 190 -35.09 33.68 0.00
C LYS A 190 -33.65 33.98 -0.39
N SER A 191 -33.16 33.44 -1.51
CA SER A 191 -31.79 33.71 -1.98
C SER A 191 -31.64 35.10 -2.62
N GLU A 192 -32.67 35.59 -3.32
CA GLU A 192 -32.61 36.90 -3.98
C GLU A 192 -32.74 38.06 -2.97
N ASP A 193 -33.54 37.87 -1.92
CA ASP A 193 -33.71 38.87 -0.86
C ASP A 193 -32.47 38.95 0.07
N GLU A 194 -31.79 37.83 0.36
CA GLU A 194 -30.56 37.83 1.17
C GLU A 194 -29.34 38.37 0.40
N GLU A 195 -29.25 38.12 -0.92
CA GLU A 195 -28.18 38.65 -1.77
C GLU A 195 -28.30 40.17 -1.98
N SER A 196 -29.53 40.68 -2.11
CA SER A 196 -29.79 42.12 -2.20
C SER A 196 -29.56 42.87 -0.87
N LEU A 197 -29.85 42.25 0.28
CA LEU A 197 -29.52 42.80 1.61
C LEU A 197 -27.99 42.82 1.86
N SER A 198 -27.28 41.78 1.43
CA SER A 198 -25.80 41.71 1.50
C SER A 198 -25.13 42.82 0.67
N LEU A 199 -25.62 43.09 -0.55
CA LEU A 199 -25.08 44.14 -1.41
C LEU A 199 -25.39 45.56 -0.90
N ALA A 200 -26.56 45.76 -0.29
CA ALA A 200 -26.95 47.05 0.29
C ALA A 200 -26.17 47.39 1.58
N ASP A 201 -25.81 46.39 2.40
CA ASP A 201 -24.94 46.62 3.56
C ASP A 201 -23.48 46.84 3.15
N ALA A 202 -23.00 46.21 2.08
CA ALA A 202 -21.62 46.39 1.59
C ALA A 202 -21.34 47.81 1.05
N THR A 203 -22.31 48.45 0.39
CA THR A 203 -22.18 49.84 -0.10
C THR A 203 -22.26 50.89 1.01
N ARG A 204 -22.85 50.55 2.16
CA ARG A 204 -22.95 51.47 3.30
C ARG A 204 -21.61 51.71 4.01
N TRP A 205 -20.67 50.77 3.92
CA TRP A 205 -19.34 50.91 4.52
C TRP A 205 -18.36 51.70 3.64
N THR A 206 -18.58 51.78 2.34
CA THR A 206 -17.71 52.55 1.42
C THR A 206 -17.96 54.06 1.46
N GLU A 207 -19.15 54.51 1.86
CA GLU A 207 -19.46 55.95 1.92
C GLU A 207 -18.95 56.64 3.20
N VAL A 208 -18.62 55.88 4.25
CA VAL A 208 -18.11 56.44 5.51
C VAL A 208 -16.61 56.75 5.46
N GLU A 209 -15.88 56.20 4.50
CA GLU A 209 -14.42 56.37 4.37
C GLU A 209 -14.00 57.60 3.53
N GLU A 210 -14.95 58.32 2.90
CA GLU A 210 -14.67 59.47 2.02
C GLU A 210 -14.94 60.85 2.68
N GLN A 211 -15.17 60.87 3.99
CA GLN A 211 -15.40 62.10 4.78
C GLN A 211 -14.43 62.23 5.95
N ASP A 212 -13.13 62.28 5.68
CA ASP A 212 -12.16 62.88 6.61
C ASP A 212 -11.02 63.56 5.82
N PRO A 213 -10.95 64.92 5.80
CA PRO A 213 -9.85 65.69 5.22
C PRO A 213 -8.61 65.83 6.12
#